data_AF-F5J2V9-F1
#
_entry.id   AF-F5J2V9-F1
#
_cell.length_a   1.000
_cell.length_b   1.000
_cell.length_c   1.000
_cell.angle_alpha   90.00
_cell.angle_beta   90.00
_cell.angle_gamma   90.00
#
_symmetry.space_group_name_H-M   'P 1'
#
loop_
_entity.id
_entity.type
_entity.pdbx_description
1 polymer ?
#
loop_
_entity_poly.entity_id
_entity_poly.type
_entity_poly.pdbx_seq_one_letter_code
_entity_poly.pdbx_strand_id
1 'polypeptide(L)'
;MHICNIKQRCETKCNMRQQILAKLEDRIMSNKLEIIKKCEYCGKRFVAQRTTTRYCSHQCNSRAYKEDKKKRKVVGLNYAVMQEIERISERFEEIQDKEFLSVVETAFLLSIERTTVYRYLHRGQLKGIRMDGKTFIRRSDIDAMFDNAEKYESKARPSVEAKPLTEFYTVAEIKEKFNIKESWLFKVARENDIPKTLIRGKSYFSKKHIDKYFEKKGINDYQDIREWYTVADIMEKYGLTLNAIYSFVSENQIPKKKDGRMVLYSKHDFDVAKGYEKPKEPEYYSVEEAMEKYNLTRDALYHYIKYHDIPKMKDGRYIKISKPELDKLFNPQITQ
;
A
#
# COMPACT_ATOMS: atom_id res chain seq x y z
N MET A 1 104.69 -56.98 -7.07
CA MET A 1 103.79 -56.20 -6.17
C MET A 1 103.00 -55.07 -6.87
N HIS A 2 102.79 -55.09 -8.20
CA HIS A 2 102.11 -53.97 -8.89
C HIS A 2 100.62 -54.18 -9.20
N ILE A 3 100.05 -55.37 -8.96
CA ILE A 3 98.66 -55.69 -9.35
C ILE A 3 97.65 -55.39 -8.21
N CYS A 4 98.09 -55.30 -6.95
CA CYS A 4 97.21 -55.07 -5.80
C CYS A 4 96.70 -53.60 -5.70
N ASN A 5 97.43 -52.64 -6.26
CA ASN A 5 97.14 -51.21 -6.09
C ASN A 5 96.13 -50.62 -7.12
N ILE A 6 95.73 -51.41 -8.14
CA ILE A 6 94.79 -50.97 -9.18
C ILE A 6 93.34 -51.29 -8.78
N LYS A 7 93.10 -52.42 -8.09
CA LYS A 7 91.74 -52.82 -7.64
C LYS A 7 91.18 -51.89 -6.57
N GLN A 8 91.96 -51.56 -5.53
CA GLN A 8 91.55 -50.63 -4.47
C GLN A 8 91.27 -49.20 -4.98
N ARG A 9 92.00 -48.75 -6.01
CA ARG A 9 91.81 -47.44 -6.64
C ARG A 9 90.61 -47.38 -7.59
N CYS A 10 90.16 -48.52 -8.10
CA CYS A 10 88.93 -48.62 -8.90
C CYS A 10 87.67 -48.67 -8.02
N GLU A 11 87.69 -49.42 -6.91
CA GLU A 11 86.55 -49.55 -5.99
C GLU A 11 86.21 -48.23 -5.28
N THR A 12 87.22 -47.48 -4.83
CA THR A 12 87.05 -46.14 -4.23
C THR A 12 86.51 -45.10 -5.21
N LYS A 13 86.94 -45.14 -6.48
CA LYS A 13 86.40 -44.26 -7.54
C LYS A 13 84.97 -44.63 -7.92
N CYS A 14 84.61 -45.91 -7.89
CA CYS A 14 83.25 -46.36 -8.16
C CYS A 14 82.28 -45.93 -7.04
N ASN A 15 82.69 -46.05 -5.78
CA ASN A 15 81.88 -45.66 -4.62
C ASN A 15 81.67 -44.14 -4.51
N MET A 16 82.69 -43.32 -4.78
CA MET A 16 82.53 -41.86 -4.90
C MET A 16 81.59 -41.46 -6.05
N ARG A 17 81.66 -42.14 -7.19
CA ARG A 17 80.78 -41.86 -8.34
C ARG A 17 79.33 -42.24 -8.03
N GLN A 18 79.10 -43.34 -7.31
CA GLN A 18 77.78 -43.75 -6.84
C GLN A 18 77.21 -42.76 -5.80
N GLN A 19 78.02 -42.26 -4.86
CA GLN A 19 77.58 -41.22 -3.91
C GLN A 19 77.29 -39.87 -4.57
N ILE A 20 78.04 -39.50 -5.61
CA ILE A 20 77.79 -38.27 -6.39
C ILE A 20 76.52 -38.41 -7.22
N LEU A 21 76.27 -39.59 -7.83
CA LEU A 21 75.05 -39.86 -8.58
C LEU A 21 73.81 -39.85 -7.67
N ALA A 22 73.85 -40.48 -6.49
CA ALA A 22 72.76 -40.42 -5.52
C ALA A 22 72.45 -38.99 -5.05
N LYS A 23 73.49 -38.18 -4.75
CA LYS A 23 73.32 -36.76 -4.39
C LYS A 23 72.79 -35.89 -5.54
N LEU A 24 73.07 -36.27 -6.79
CA LEU A 24 72.53 -35.60 -7.98
C LEU A 24 71.06 -35.98 -8.21
N GLU A 25 70.68 -37.24 -7.98
CA GLU A 25 69.30 -37.73 -8.09
C GLU A 25 68.37 -37.09 -7.05
N ASP A 26 68.82 -36.95 -5.80
CA ASP A 26 68.07 -36.23 -4.74
C ASP A 26 67.84 -34.74 -5.09
N ARG A 27 68.79 -34.12 -5.79
CA ARG A 27 68.71 -32.71 -6.22
C ARG A 27 67.74 -32.50 -7.39
N ILE A 28 67.60 -33.52 -8.25
CA ILE A 28 66.71 -33.49 -9.42
C ILE A 28 65.24 -33.75 -9.01
N MET A 29 65.01 -34.59 -7.99
CA MET A 29 63.67 -34.89 -7.47
C MET A 29 63.03 -33.75 -6.67
N SER A 30 63.80 -32.73 -6.26
CA SER A 30 63.32 -31.61 -5.42
C SER A 30 62.99 -30.33 -6.19
N ASN A 31 63.35 -30.21 -7.47
CA ASN A 31 63.12 -28.99 -8.26
C ASN A 31 61.71 -28.93 -8.87
N LYS A 32 60.71 -28.79 -7.99
CA LYS A 32 59.33 -28.46 -8.37
C LYS A 32 59.28 -26.99 -8.80
N LEU A 33 59.34 -26.72 -10.10
CA LEU A 33 59.25 -25.37 -10.67
C LEU A 33 57.94 -24.68 -10.21
N GLU A 34 58.04 -23.73 -9.30
CA GLU A 34 56.91 -22.99 -8.76
C GLU A 34 56.45 -21.90 -9.75
N ILE A 35 55.24 -22.02 -10.30
CA ILE A 35 54.71 -21.06 -11.28
C ILE A 35 54.01 -19.92 -10.52
N ILE A 36 54.68 -18.76 -10.38
CA ILE A 36 54.09 -17.57 -9.73
C ILE A 36 53.21 -16.82 -10.74
N LYS A 37 51.91 -16.65 -10.42
CA LYS A 37 50.93 -15.92 -11.25
C LYS A 37 50.21 -14.84 -10.48
N LYS A 38 49.65 -13.86 -11.20
CA LYS A 38 48.73 -12.85 -10.64
C LYS A 38 47.29 -13.34 -10.80
N CYS A 39 46.52 -13.33 -9.72
CA CYS A 39 45.10 -13.68 -9.73
C CYS A 39 44.31 -12.66 -10.56
N GLU A 40 43.53 -13.11 -11.54
CA GLU A 40 42.73 -12.24 -12.41
C GLU A 40 41.60 -11.50 -11.68
N TYR A 41 41.19 -11.99 -10.50
CA TYR A 41 40.11 -11.39 -9.71
C TYR A 41 40.62 -10.37 -8.68
N CYS A 42 41.50 -10.79 -7.78
CA CYS A 42 41.96 -9.96 -6.66
C CYS A 42 43.34 -9.32 -6.89
N GLY A 43 44.00 -9.62 -8.01
CA GLY A 43 45.30 -9.04 -8.37
C GLY A 43 46.50 -9.50 -7.52
N LYS A 44 46.30 -10.39 -6.54
CA LYS A 44 47.39 -10.91 -5.68
C LYS A 44 48.23 -11.95 -6.43
N ARG A 45 49.54 -11.97 -6.17
CA ARG A 45 50.44 -13.02 -6.66
C ARG A 45 50.23 -14.31 -5.86
N PHE A 46 50.21 -15.45 -6.52
CA PHE A 46 50.04 -16.77 -5.89
C PHE A 46 50.84 -17.84 -6.66
N VAL A 47 51.21 -18.92 -5.96
CA VAL A 47 51.89 -20.06 -6.56
C VAL A 47 50.84 -20.98 -7.18
N ALA A 48 50.85 -21.10 -8.50
CA ALA A 48 49.94 -21.95 -9.26
C ALA A 48 50.54 -23.36 -9.42
N GLN A 49 49.72 -24.37 -9.16
CA GLN A 49 50.10 -25.77 -9.39
C GLN A 49 49.99 -26.18 -10.88
N ARG A 50 49.19 -25.46 -11.67
CA ARG A 50 48.97 -25.74 -13.10
C ARG A 50 49.10 -24.47 -13.93
N THR A 51 49.57 -24.61 -15.16
CA THR A 51 49.65 -23.52 -16.14
C THR A 51 48.29 -22.99 -16.56
N THR A 52 47.19 -23.69 -16.26
CA THR A 52 45.81 -23.24 -16.54
C THR A 52 45.13 -22.53 -15.36
N THR A 53 45.74 -22.51 -14.16
CA THR A 53 45.14 -21.85 -12.99
C THR A 53 45.15 -20.33 -13.16
N ARG A 54 43.96 -19.71 -13.10
CA ARG A 54 43.72 -18.27 -13.30
C ARG A 54 43.53 -17.46 -12.00
N TYR A 55 43.13 -18.14 -10.92
CA TYR A 55 42.76 -17.49 -9.65
C TYR A 55 43.50 -18.10 -8.46
N CYS A 56 43.76 -17.29 -7.43
CA CYS A 56 44.47 -17.74 -6.23
C CYS A 56 43.64 -18.65 -5.30
N SER A 57 42.31 -18.67 -5.43
CA SER A 57 41.43 -19.47 -4.58
C SER A 57 40.10 -19.78 -5.27
N HIS A 58 39.41 -20.81 -4.78
CA HIS A 58 38.05 -21.15 -5.23
C HIS A 58 37.07 -19.99 -5.03
N GLN A 59 37.25 -19.19 -3.96
CA GLN A 59 36.41 -18.02 -3.69
C GLN A 59 36.58 -16.93 -4.76
N CYS A 60 37.83 -16.64 -5.17
CA CYS A 60 38.11 -15.70 -6.26
C CYS A 60 37.53 -16.20 -7.61
N ASN A 61 37.69 -17.50 -7.91
CA ASN A 61 37.08 -18.11 -9.10
C ASN A 61 35.54 -17.98 -9.09
N SER A 62 34.92 -18.31 -7.95
CA SER A 62 33.45 -18.24 -7.79
C SER A 62 32.92 -16.82 -7.95
N ARG A 63 33.64 -15.81 -7.43
CA ARG A 63 33.24 -14.40 -7.55
C ARG A 63 33.41 -13.91 -8.99
N ALA A 64 34.54 -14.20 -9.63
CA ALA A 64 34.80 -13.86 -11.03
C ALA A 64 33.74 -14.49 -11.96
N TYR A 65 33.38 -15.75 -11.75
CA TYR A 65 32.32 -16.43 -12.51
C TYR A 65 30.95 -15.75 -12.33
N LYS A 66 30.58 -15.37 -11.10
CA LYS A 66 29.32 -14.66 -10.82
C LYS A 66 29.30 -13.27 -11.46
N GLU A 67 30.42 -12.54 -11.42
CA GLU A 67 30.55 -11.24 -12.07
C GLU A 67 30.48 -11.35 -13.59
N ASP A 68 31.17 -12.32 -14.21
CA ASP A 68 31.11 -12.56 -15.65
C ASP A 68 29.69 -12.92 -16.10
N LYS A 69 28.98 -13.78 -15.34
CA LYS A 69 27.57 -14.11 -15.60
C LYS A 69 26.65 -12.88 -15.50
N LYS A 70 26.91 -11.95 -14.56
CA LYS A 70 26.18 -10.67 -14.47
C LYS A 70 26.49 -9.77 -15.67
N LYS A 71 27.78 -9.62 -16.03
CA LYS A 71 28.21 -8.82 -17.18
C LYS A 71 27.59 -9.33 -18.48
N ARG A 72 27.59 -10.64 -18.73
CA ARG A 72 26.92 -11.25 -19.90
C ARG A 72 25.42 -10.96 -19.97
N LYS A 73 24.72 -10.96 -18.83
CA LYS A 73 23.29 -10.59 -18.78
C LYS A 73 23.06 -9.12 -19.14
N VAL A 74 23.89 -8.22 -18.62
CA VAL A 74 23.81 -6.78 -18.93
C VAL A 74 24.15 -6.52 -20.39
N VAL A 75 25.20 -7.15 -20.92
CA VAL A 75 25.55 -7.04 -22.35
C VAL A 75 24.46 -7.60 -23.24
N GLY A 76 23.85 -8.74 -22.89
CA GLY A 76 22.72 -9.32 -23.63
C GLY A 76 21.48 -8.42 -23.62
N LEU A 77 21.17 -7.79 -22.48
CA LEU A 77 20.09 -6.81 -22.38
C LEU A 77 20.38 -5.58 -23.24
N ASN A 78 21.59 -5.03 -23.16
CA ASN A 78 22.01 -3.88 -23.94
C ASN A 78 21.97 -4.16 -25.45
N TYR A 79 22.40 -5.36 -25.87
CA TYR A 79 22.33 -5.78 -27.26
C TYR A 79 20.89 -5.89 -27.77
N ALA A 80 19.98 -6.47 -26.99
CA ALA A 80 18.56 -6.56 -27.35
C ALA A 80 17.91 -5.16 -27.45
N VAL A 81 18.26 -4.24 -26.54
CA VAL A 81 17.80 -2.85 -26.59
C VAL A 81 18.35 -2.14 -27.83
N MET A 82 19.63 -2.33 -28.16
CA MET A 82 20.23 -1.77 -29.38
C MET A 82 19.54 -2.28 -30.65
N GLN A 83 19.29 -3.59 -30.74
CA GLN A 83 18.55 -4.16 -31.88
C GLN A 83 17.12 -3.64 -31.98
N GLU A 84 16.45 -3.38 -30.86
CA GLU A 84 15.11 -2.77 -30.88
C GLU A 84 15.15 -1.33 -31.38
N ILE A 85 16.12 -0.54 -30.93
CA ILE A 85 16.31 0.83 -31.41
C ILE A 85 16.59 0.86 -32.91
N GLU A 86 17.44 -0.04 -33.41
CA GLU A 86 17.75 -0.18 -34.84
C GLU A 86 16.49 -0.49 -35.66
N ARG A 87 15.69 -1.48 -35.23
CA ARG A 87 14.41 -1.82 -35.88
C ARG A 87 13.40 -0.67 -35.89
N ILE A 88 13.34 0.11 -34.80
CA ILE A 88 12.47 1.30 -34.73
C ILE A 88 12.97 2.38 -35.69
N SER A 89 14.29 2.58 -35.80
CA SER A 89 14.91 3.55 -36.72
C SER A 89 14.62 3.20 -38.18
N GLU A 90 14.88 1.95 -38.58
CA GLU A 90 14.61 1.46 -39.94
C GLU A 90 13.14 1.67 -40.32
N ARG A 91 12.22 1.33 -39.41
CA ARG A 91 10.79 1.51 -39.63
C ARG A 91 10.38 2.98 -39.73
N PHE A 92 11.05 3.88 -39.01
CA PHE A 92 10.79 5.31 -39.11
C PHE A 92 11.25 5.87 -40.47
N GLU A 93 12.43 5.46 -40.95
CA GLU A 93 12.96 5.85 -42.26
C GLU A 93 12.03 5.45 -43.42
N GLU A 94 11.37 4.29 -43.34
CA GLU A 94 10.38 3.86 -44.35
C GLU A 94 9.09 4.69 -44.36
N ILE A 95 8.78 5.37 -43.26
CA ILE A 95 7.49 6.06 -43.06
C ILE A 95 7.63 7.57 -43.28
N GLN A 96 8.79 8.15 -43.00
CA GLN A 96 8.98 9.60 -42.94
C GLN A 96 8.61 10.34 -44.23
N ASP A 97 8.80 9.72 -45.40
CA ASP A 97 8.58 10.34 -46.70
C ASP A 97 7.22 10.00 -47.34
N LYS A 98 6.39 9.19 -46.67
CA LYS A 98 5.07 8.81 -47.19
C LYS A 98 4.03 9.90 -46.94
N GLU A 99 3.35 10.34 -48.01
CA GLU A 99 2.24 11.30 -47.92
C GLU A 99 0.95 10.66 -47.37
N PHE A 100 0.71 9.39 -47.70
CA PHE A 100 -0.45 8.61 -47.28
C PHE A 100 -0.01 7.51 -46.32
N LEU A 101 -0.54 7.55 -45.10
CA LEU A 101 -0.20 6.65 -44.02
C LEU A 101 -1.35 5.68 -43.76
N SER A 102 -1.03 4.41 -43.55
CA SER A 102 -1.99 3.48 -42.98
C SER A 102 -2.25 3.79 -41.51
N VAL A 103 -3.31 3.20 -40.94
CA VAL A 103 -3.60 3.29 -39.50
C VAL A 103 -2.43 2.79 -38.65
N VAL A 104 -1.71 1.77 -39.13
CA VAL A 104 -0.56 1.18 -38.42
C VAL A 104 0.64 2.12 -38.43
N GLU A 105 0.90 2.76 -39.57
CA GLU A 105 1.99 3.73 -39.71
C GLU A 105 1.68 5.03 -38.95
N THR A 106 0.43 5.48 -38.98
CA THR A 106 -0.04 6.65 -38.21
C THR A 106 0.09 6.42 -36.70
N ALA A 107 -0.30 5.24 -36.23
CA ALA A 107 -0.13 4.83 -34.84
C ALA A 107 1.34 4.83 -34.41
N PHE A 108 2.22 4.31 -35.27
CA PHE A 108 3.66 4.32 -35.03
C PHE A 108 4.24 5.75 -35.01
N LEU A 109 3.88 6.59 -35.98
CA LEU A 109 4.34 7.97 -36.08
C LEU A 109 3.96 8.81 -34.85
N LEU A 110 2.72 8.65 -34.36
CA LEU A 110 2.21 9.37 -33.19
C LEU A 110 2.57 8.70 -31.85
N SER A 111 3.25 7.54 -31.87
CA SER A 111 3.53 6.72 -30.68
C SER A 111 2.27 6.37 -29.86
N ILE A 112 1.17 6.04 -30.54
CA ILE A 112 -0.11 5.65 -29.93
C ILE A 112 -0.57 4.28 -30.42
N GLU A 113 -1.51 3.66 -29.71
CA GLU A 113 -2.10 2.40 -30.15
C GLU A 113 -3.05 2.60 -31.34
N ARG A 114 -3.11 1.61 -32.26
CA ARG A 114 -4.03 1.58 -33.42
C ARG A 114 -5.49 1.83 -33.04
N THR A 115 -5.90 1.33 -31.87
CA THR A 115 -7.25 1.54 -31.30
C THR A 115 -7.56 3.02 -31.11
N THR A 116 -6.56 3.83 -30.74
CA THR A 116 -6.68 5.28 -30.54
C THR A 116 -6.86 6.01 -31.88
N VAL A 117 -6.11 5.60 -32.91
CA VAL A 117 -6.28 6.14 -34.26
C VAL A 117 -7.70 5.84 -34.78
N TYR A 118 -8.21 4.62 -34.60
CA TYR A 118 -9.60 4.31 -34.93
C TYR A 118 -10.61 5.16 -34.14
N ARG A 119 -10.37 5.39 -32.84
CA ARG A 119 -11.22 6.29 -32.04
C ARG A 119 -11.24 7.72 -32.61
N TYR A 120 -10.10 8.25 -33.06
CA TYR A 120 -10.05 9.57 -33.69
C TYR A 120 -10.79 9.62 -35.03
N LEU A 121 -10.65 8.58 -35.85
CA LEU A 121 -11.40 8.42 -37.11
C LEU A 121 -12.92 8.36 -36.85
N HIS A 122 -13.36 7.55 -35.88
CA HIS A 122 -14.78 7.39 -35.54
C HIS A 122 -15.40 8.67 -34.93
N ARG A 123 -14.61 9.46 -34.19
CA ARG A 123 -15.04 10.76 -33.65
C ARG A 123 -14.99 11.90 -34.67
N GLY A 124 -14.44 11.65 -35.86
CA GLY A 124 -14.21 12.69 -36.89
C GLY A 124 -13.11 13.69 -36.53
N GLN A 125 -12.30 13.42 -35.50
CA GLN A 125 -11.15 14.28 -35.13
C GLN A 125 -9.99 14.14 -36.12
N LEU A 126 -9.88 12.97 -36.75
CA LEU A 126 -8.90 12.69 -37.81
C LEU A 126 -9.65 12.28 -39.08
N LYS A 127 -9.25 12.83 -40.22
CA LYS A 127 -9.83 12.49 -41.52
C LYS A 127 -9.08 11.31 -42.13
N GLY A 128 -9.82 10.41 -42.79
CA GLY A 128 -9.24 9.26 -43.46
C GLY A 128 -10.21 8.64 -44.47
N ILE A 129 -9.66 7.95 -45.46
CA ILE A 129 -10.41 7.28 -46.53
C ILE A 129 -10.25 5.78 -46.36
N ARG A 130 -11.38 5.05 -46.35
CA ARG A 130 -11.38 3.59 -46.38
C ARG A 130 -11.38 3.11 -47.83
N MET A 131 -10.36 2.35 -48.21
CA MET A 131 -10.24 1.68 -49.50
C MET A 131 -10.20 0.17 -49.24
N ASP A 132 -10.99 -0.62 -49.96
CA ASP A 132 -11.13 -2.09 -49.86
C ASP A 132 -10.27 -2.80 -48.77
N GLY A 133 -10.74 -2.74 -47.51
CA GLY A 133 -10.10 -3.37 -46.35
C GLY A 133 -9.03 -2.56 -45.59
N LYS A 134 -8.46 -1.50 -46.17
CA LYS A 134 -7.45 -0.62 -45.56
C LYS A 134 -7.97 0.82 -45.36
N THR A 135 -7.39 1.55 -44.41
CA THR A 135 -7.71 2.96 -44.18
C THR A 135 -6.44 3.78 -44.31
N PHE A 136 -6.52 4.82 -45.14
CA PHE A 136 -5.44 5.75 -45.43
C PHE A 136 -5.75 7.11 -44.83
N ILE A 137 -4.73 7.72 -44.25
CA ILE A 137 -4.75 9.02 -43.59
C ILE A 137 -3.68 9.88 -44.27
N ARG A 138 -4.02 11.10 -44.68
CA ARG A 138 -3.02 12.02 -45.25
C ARG A 138 -2.20 12.61 -44.12
N ARG A 139 -0.90 12.81 -44.36
CA ARG A 139 -0.04 13.48 -43.38
C ARG A 139 -0.53 14.89 -43.04
N SER A 140 -0.99 15.63 -44.04
CA SER A 140 -1.59 16.95 -43.86
C SER A 140 -2.82 16.95 -42.93
N ASP A 141 -3.62 15.86 -42.91
CA ASP A 141 -4.78 15.76 -42.03
C ASP A 141 -4.36 15.49 -40.57
N ILE A 142 -3.19 14.86 -40.36
CA ILE A 142 -2.59 14.71 -39.02
C ILE A 142 -2.07 16.07 -38.56
N ASP A 143 -1.35 16.81 -39.41
CA ASP A 143 -0.84 18.14 -39.06
C ASP A 143 -2.00 19.11 -38.74
N ALA A 144 -3.05 19.10 -39.58
CA ALA A 144 -4.26 19.87 -39.36
C ALA A 144 -5.00 19.51 -38.06
N MET A 145 -4.87 18.28 -37.56
CA MET A 145 -5.45 17.88 -36.27
C MET A 145 -4.76 18.62 -35.11
N PHE A 146 -3.46 18.91 -35.22
CA PHE A 146 -2.73 19.69 -34.21
C PHE A 146 -2.94 21.19 -34.38
N ASP A 147 -2.98 21.68 -35.62
CA ASP A 147 -3.20 23.11 -35.90
C ASP A 147 -4.58 23.59 -35.44
N ASN A 148 -5.60 22.73 -35.55
CA ASN A 148 -6.97 23.01 -35.13
C ASN A 148 -7.30 22.49 -33.72
N ALA A 149 -6.30 22.10 -32.93
CA ALA A 149 -6.53 21.58 -31.59
C ALA A 149 -7.05 22.69 -30.66
N GLU A 150 -8.15 22.40 -29.94
CA GLU A 150 -8.60 23.24 -28.83
C GLU A 150 -7.50 23.33 -27.76
N LYS A 151 -7.49 24.43 -27.00
CA LYS A 151 -6.55 24.59 -25.88
C LYS A 151 -6.66 23.36 -24.98
N TYR A 152 -5.52 22.78 -24.63
CA TYR A 152 -5.47 21.62 -23.76
C TYR A 152 -6.08 21.97 -22.39
N GLU A 153 -7.32 21.53 -22.16
CA GLU A 153 -7.94 21.58 -20.84
C GLU A 153 -7.52 20.34 -20.06
N SER A 154 -6.67 20.53 -19.05
CA SER A 154 -6.31 19.44 -18.17
C SER A 154 -7.58 18.90 -17.51
N LYS A 155 -7.92 17.62 -17.73
CA LYS A 155 -8.93 16.91 -16.92
C LYS A 155 -8.46 16.65 -15.49
N ALA A 156 -7.31 17.18 -15.10
CA ALA A 156 -6.96 17.31 -13.70
C ALA A 156 -8.10 18.10 -13.06
N ARG A 157 -8.81 17.47 -12.10
CA ARG A 157 -9.79 18.19 -11.28
C ARG A 157 -9.09 19.46 -10.81
N PRO A 158 -9.65 20.66 -11.03
CA PRO A 158 -9.08 21.86 -10.44
C PRO A 158 -8.86 21.55 -8.97
N SER A 159 -7.64 21.76 -8.49
CA SER A 159 -7.32 21.60 -7.07
C SER A 159 -8.44 22.29 -6.33
N VAL A 160 -9.26 21.53 -5.60
CA VAL A 160 -10.34 22.11 -4.80
C VAL A 160 -9.65 23.11 -3.90
N GLU A 161 -9.81 24.40 -4.19
CA GLU A 161 -9.26 25.46 -3.36
C GLU A 161 -9.75 25.15 -1.96
N ALA A 162 -8.81 24.92 -1.04
CA ALA A 162 -9.14 24.51 0.31
C ALA A 162 -10.01 25.61 0.91
N LYS A 163 -11.32 25.35 1.03
CA LYS A 163 -12.26 26.29 1.66
C LYS A 163 -11.64 26.72 2.98
N PRO A 164 -11.47 28.03 3.25
CA PRO A 164 -10.84 28.50 4.47
C PRO A 164 -11.57 27.89 5.67
N LEU A 165 -10.81 27.30 6.58
CA LEU A 165 -11.33 26.80 7.85
C LEU A 165 -11.75 28.01 8.70
N THR A 166 -12.99 28.45 8.56
CA THR A 166 -13.51 29.61 9.31
C THR A 166 -13.96 29.22 10.73
N GLU A 167 -14.20 27.95 10.97
CA GLU A 167 -14.79 27.47 12.22
C GLU A 167 -13.83 26.60 13.02
N PHE A 168 -13.43 27.12 14.19
CA PHE A 168 -12.61 26.42 15.16
C PHE A 168 -13.37 26.23 16.49
N TYR A 169 -13.08 25.15 17.21
CA TYR A 169 -13.42 24.98 18.62
C TYR A 169 -12.24 25.36 19.50
N THR A 170 -12.53 25.89 20.69
CA THR A 170 -11.54 25.99 21.77
C THR A 170 -11.37 24.64 22.48
N VAL A 171 -10.23 24.44 23.16
CA VAL A 171 -10.01 23.26 24.01
C VAL A 171 -11.10 23.12 25.09
N ALA A 172 -11.57 24.24 25.66
CA ALA A 172 -12.61 24.26 26.68
C ALA A 172 -13.96 23.79 26.13
N GLU A 173 -14.36 24.29 24.96
CA GLU A 173 -15.59 23.85 24.27
C GLU A 173 -15.56 22.35 23.93
N ILE A 174 -14.42 21.82 23.47
CA ILE A 174 -14.28 20.39 23.18
C ILE A 174 -14.39 19.55 24.46
N LYS A 175 -13.79 20.04 25.54
CA LYS A 175 -13.85 19.39 26.86
C LYS A 175 -15.28 19.33 27.37
N GLU A 176 -16.04 20.41 27.27
CA GLU A 176 -17.44 20.47 27.71
C GLU A 176 -18.35 19.62 26.82
N LYS A 177 -18.22 19.74 25.48
CA LYS A 177 -19.08 19.04 24.52
C LYS A 177 -18.91 17.52 24.57
N PHE A 178 -17.68 17.04 24.66
CA PHE A 178 -17.38 15.60 24.58
C PHE A 178 -17.00 14.97 25.93
N ASN A 179 -16.88 15.76 27.01
CA ASN A 179 -16.48 15.32 28.35
C ASN A 179 -15.14 14.56 28.38
N ILE A 180 -14.11 15.11 27.73
CA ILE A 180 -12.81 14.46 27.51
C ILE A 180 -11.69 15.18 28.26
N LYS A 181 -10.68 14.42 28.70
CA LYS A 181 -9.45 14.98 29.30
C LYS A 181 -8.62 15.73 28.25
N GLU A 182 -8.16 16.93 28.60
CA GLU A 182 -7.36 17.79 27.72
C GLU A 182 -6.09 17.11 27.19
N SER A 183 -5.36 16.39 28.04
CA SER A 183 -4.16 15.64 27.63
C SER A 183 -4.44 14.60 26.54
N TRP A 184 -5.63 14.00 26.56
CA TRP A 184 -6.04 13.01 25.57
C TRP A 184 -6.41 13.67 24.24
N LEU A 185 -7.04 14.85 24.27
CA LEU A 185 -7.34 15.63 23.07
C LEU A 185 -6.07 15.94 22.26
N PHE A 186 -4.99 16.38 22.93
CA PHE A 186 -3.72 16.65 22.26
C PHE A 186 -3.05 15.39 21.69
N LYS A 187 -3.21 14.24 22.35
CA LYS A 187 -2.73 12.95 21.83
C LYS A 187 -3.48 12.57 20.55
N VAL A 188 -4.82 12.66 20.59
CA VAL A 188 -5.68 12.37 19.45
C VAL A 188 -5.40 13.28 18.27
N ALA A 189 -5.22 14.58 18.51
CA ALA A 189 -4.94 15.54 17.46
C ALA A 189 -3.61 15.24 16.74
N ARG A 190 -2.61 14.71 17.46
CA ARG A 190 -1.31 14.28 16.90
C ARG A 190 -1.43 12.97 16.11
N GLU A 191 -2.20 12.01 16.61
CA GLU A 191 -2.36 10.70 15.95
C GLU A 191 -3.24 10.74 14.70
N ASN A 192 -4.13 11.73 14.58
CA ASN A 192 -5.11 11.84 13.49
C ASN A 192 -4.89 13.08 12.61
N ASP A 193 -3.73 13.73 12.72
CA ASP A 193 -3.33 14.90 11.95
C ASP A 193 -4.41 16.01 11.92
N ILE A 194 -5.04 16.26 13.08
CA ILE A 194 -6.11 17.27 13.17
C ILE A 194 -5.48 18.66 13.10
N PRO A 195 -5.87 19.51 12.13
CA PRO A 195 -5.34 20.86 12.02
C PRO A 195 -5.62 21.66 13.30
N LYS A 196 -4.55 22.20 13.89
CA LYS A 196 -4.61 23.10 15.04
C LYS A 196 -4.03 24.46 14.68
N THR A 197 -4.68 25.52 15.14
CA THR A 197 -4.19 26.89 15.04
C THR A 197 -3.90 27.41 16.45
N LEU A 198 -2.88 28.24 16.61
CA LEU A 198 -2.51 28.82 17.89
C LEU A 198 -2.83 30.32 17.85
N ILE A 199 -3.88 30.73 18.56
CA ILE A 199 -4.30 32.13 18.63
C ILE A 199 -4.09 32.59 20.07
N ARG A 200 -3.22 33.60 20.25
CA ARG A 200 -2.91 34.20 21.57
C ARG A 200 -2.53 33.17 22.65
N GLY A 201 -1.70 32.18 22.30
CA GLY A 201 -1.23 31.15 23.24
C GLY A 201 -2.23 30.03 23.55
N LYS A 202 -3.47 30.10 23.04
CA LYS A 202 -4.48 29.04 23.17
C LYS A 202 -4.55 28.22 21.88
N SER A 203 -4.72 26.90 22.03
CA SER A 203 -4.88 25.98 20.90
C SER A 203 -6.34 25.94 20.45
N TYR A 204 -6.55 26.07 19.14
CA TYR A 204 -7.83 26.00 18.46
C TYR A 204 -7.79 24.84 17.47
N PHE A 205 -8.88 24.10 17.36
CA PHE A 205 -8.98 22.94 16.47
C PHE A 205 -10.13 23.12 15.49
N SER A 206 -10.00 22.60 14.28
CA SER A 206 -11.08 22.69 13.30
C SER A 206 -12.32 21.91 13.73
N LYS A 207 -13.50 22.56 13.72
CA LYS A 207 -14.76 21.90 14.09
C LYS A 207 -15.04 20.65 13.26
N LYS A 208 -14.88 20.74 11.94
CA LYS A 208 -15.14 19.64 11.00
C LYS A 208 -14.30 18.41 11.28
N HIS A 209 -13.01 18.59 11.55
CA HIS A 209 -12.11 17.45 11.81
C HIS A 209 -12.37 16.82 13.17
N ILE A 210 -12.72 17.64 14.17
CA ILE A 210 -13.08 17.19 15.51
C ILE A 210 -14.40 16.42 15.48
N ASP A 211 -15.47 16.99 14.92
CA ASP A 211 -16.78 16.35 14.84
C ASP A 211 -16.70 15.04 14.03
N LYS A 212 -16.03 15.04 12.85
CA LYS A 212 -15.80 13.82 12.06
C LYS A 212 -15.01 12.75 12.81
N TYR A 213 -14.02 13.16 13.61
CA TYR A 213 -13.24 12.21 14.43
C TYR A 213 -14.13 11.56 15.48
N PHE A 214 -14.95 12.34 16.17
CA PHE A 214 -15.82 11.86 17.23
C PHE A 214 -17.00 11.02 16.71
N GLU A 215 -17.56 11.38 15.55
CA GLU A 215 -18.54 10.56 14.82
C GLU A 215 -17.96 9.20 14.45
N LYS A 216 -16.76 9.16 13.86
CA LYS A 216 -16.11 7.90 13.47
C LYS A 216 -15.82 7.00 14.67
N LYS A 217 -15.58 7.57 15.85
CA LYS A 217 -15.22 6.84 17.06
C LYS A 217 -16.44 6.46 17.92
N GLY A 218 -17.64 6.93 17.59
CA GLY A 218 -18.87 6.64 18.34
C GLY A 218 -18.88 7.22 19.77
N ILE A 219 -18.13 8.28 20.04
CA ILE A 219 -18.00 8.82 21.42
C ILE A 219 -19.30 9.52 21.90
N ASN A 220 -20.19 9.90 20.99
CA ASN A 220 -21.47 10.49 21.38
C ASN A 220 -22.45 9.48 22.00
N ASP A 221 -22.27 8.18 21.76
CA ASP A 221 -23.19 7.14 22.25
C ASP A 221 -23.05 6.88 23.77
N TYR A 222 -21.99 7.40 24.39
CA TYR A 222 -21.71 7.21 25.82
C TYR A 222 -22.51 8.16 26.73
N GLN A 223 -23.10 9.21 26.18
CA GLN A 223 -23.89 10.19 26.96
C GLN A 223 -25.28 9.66 27.34
N ASP A 224 -25.80 8.67 26.61
CA ASP A 224 -27.14 8.11 26.83
C ASP A 224 -27.15 6.90 27.80
N ILE A 225 -25.98 6.42 28.23
CA ILE A 225 -25.88 5.24 29.11
C ILE A 225 -26.13 5.65 30.56
N ARG A 226 -27.38 5.49 31.01
CA ARG A 226 -27.84 5.83 32.37
C ARG A 226 -27.41 4.81 33.43
N GLU A 227 -27.18 3.55 33.06
CA GLU A 227 -26.96 2.46 34.00
C GLU A 227 -25.65 1.71 33.72
N TRP A 228 -24.85 1.51 34.78
CA TRP A 228 -23.53 0.90 34.72
C TRP A 228 -23.43 -0.26 35.72
N TYR A 229 -22.82 -1.38 35.34
CA TYR A 229 -22.41 -2.44 36.25
C TYR A 229 -20.96 -2.28 36.70
N THR A 230 -20.68 -2.60 37.96
CA THR A 230 -19.31 -2.91 38.38
C THR A 230 -18.95 -4.36 38.02
N VAL A 231 -17.64 -4.64 37.98
CA VAL A 231 -17.16 -6.02 37.80
C VAL A 231 -17.72 -6.96 38.88
N ALA A 232 -17.85 -6.46 40.12
CA ALA A 232 -18.40 -7.23 41.24
C ALA A 232 -19.88 -7.57 41.02
N ASP A 233 -20.68 -6.60 40.54
CA ASP A 233 -22.11 -6.82 40.26
C ASP A 233 -22.31 -7.86 39.15
N ILE A 234 -21.45 -7.86 38.12
CA ILE A 234 -21.51 -8.85 37.03
C ILE A 234 -21.14 -10.25 37.54
N MET A 235 -20.14 -10.34 38.43
CA MET A 235 -19.74 -11.61 39.03
C MET A 235 -20.86 -12.19 39.90
N GLU A 236 -21.53 -11.35 40.70
CA GLU A 236 -22.63 -11.77 41.57
C GLU A 236 -23.89 -12.15 40.77
N LYS A 237 -24.27 -11.32 39.79
CA LYS A 237 -25.50 -11.51 39.02
C LYS A 237 -25.43 -12.67 38.03
N TYR A 238 -24.28 -12.87 37.39
CA TYR A 238 -24.13 -13.84 36.29
C TYR A 238 -23.17 -15.00 36.60
N GLY A 239 -22.54 -15.01 37.77
CA GLY A 239 -21.61 -16.09 38.17
C GLY A 239 -20.37 -16.19 37.28
N LEU A 240 -20.03 -15.13 36.55
CA LEU A 240 -18.93 -15.14 35.58
C LEU A 240 -17.58 -14.95 36.29
N THR A 241 -16.55 -15.61 35.76
CA THR A 241 -15.18 -15.35 36.20
C THR A 241 -14.70 -14.00 35.67
N LEU A 242 -13.85 -13.32 36.44
CA LEU A 242 -13.29 -12.00 36.08
C LEU A 242 -12.60 -12.01 34.70
N ASN A 243 -11.91 -13.10 34.34
CA ASN A 243 -11.31 -13.25 33.02
C ASN A 243 -12.36 -13.35 31.90
N ALA A 244 -13.45 -14.09 32.13
CA ALA A 244 -14.54 -14.22 31.15
C ALA A 244 -15.26 -12.88 30.93
N ILE A 245 -15.38 -12.04 31.96
CA ILE A 245 -15.94 -10.69 31.84
C ILE A 245 -15.04 -9.83 30.96
N TYR A 246 -13.72 -9.83 31.19
CA TYR A 246 -12.78 -9.02 30.42
C TYR A 246 -12.64 -9.46 28.97
N SER A 247 -12.56 -10.77 28.70
CA SER A 247 -12.53 -11.27 27.32
C SER A 247 -13.81 -10.90 26.59
N PHE A 248 -14.97 -11.11 27.22
CA PHE A 248 -16.27 -10.83 26.64
C PHE A 248 -16.49 -9.34 26.32
N VAL A 249 -16.13 -8.45 27.24
CA VAL A 249 -16.20 -6.99 27.03
C VAL A 249 -15.28 -6.56 25.89
N SER A 250 -14.08 -7.15 25.79
CA SER A 250 -13.13 -6.84 24.74
C SER A 250 -13.61 -7.31 23.37
N GLU A 251 -14.17 -8.51 23.29
CA GLU A 251 -14.69 -9.11 22.04
C GLU A 251 -15.91 -8.34 21.52
N ASN A 252 -16.83 -7.97 22.41
CA ASN A 252 -18.05 -7.27 22.04
C ASN A 252 -17.90 -5.74 22.03
N GLN A 253 -16.69 -5.22 22.30
CA GLN A 253 -16.39 -3.78 22.35
C GLN A 253 -17.37 -2.99 23.23
N ILE A 254 -17.76 -3.56 24.38
CA ILE A 254 -18.77 -2.96 25.27
C ILE A 254 -18.23 -1.62 25.84
N PRO A 255 -19.03 -0.54 25.79
CA PRO A 255 -18.67 0.73 26.40
C PRO A 255 -18.21 0.59 27.85
N LYS A 256 -17.03 1.15 28.15
CA LYS A 256 -16.45 1.13 29.50
C LYS A 256 -16.12 2.53 30.02
N LYS A 257 -16.49 2.79 31.27
CA LYS A 257 -16.15 4.01 32.00
C LYS A 257 -15.20 3.66 33.14
N LYS A 258 -14.18 4.51 33.35
CA LYS A 258 -13.25 4.34 34.47
C LYS A 258 -13.60 5.34 35.55
N ASP A 259 -13.99 4.85 36.72
CA ASP A 259 -14.26 5.66 37.90
C ASP A 259 -13.30 5.25 39.02
N GLY A 260 -12.30 6.11 39.28
CA GLY A 260 -11.19 5.80 40.19
C GLY A 260 -10.40 4.54 39.80
N ARG A 261 -10.37 3.55 40.70
CA ARG A 261 -9.68 2.25 40.52
C ARG A 261 -10.57 1.19 39.88
N MET A 262 -11.89 1.42 39.80
CA MET A 262 -12.85 0.45 39.29
C MET A 262 -13.22 0.77 37.83
N VAL A 263 -13.56 -0.27 37.07
CA VAL A 263 -14.05 -0.15 35.71
C VAL A 263 -15.52 -0.52 35.72
N LEU A 264 -16.32 0.34 35.12
CA LEU A 264 -17.76 0.23 34.98
C LEU A 264 -18.08 -0.13 33.52
N TYR A 265 -19.04 -1.02 33.32
CA TYR A 265 -19.51 -1.44 32.00
C TYR A 265 -20.98 -1.05 31.81
N SER A 266 -21.37 -0.72 30.58
CA SER A 266 -22.77 -0.44 30.24
C SER A 266 -23.64 -1.65 30.58
N LYS A 267 -24.68 -1.44 31.40
CA LYS A 267 -25.59 -2.51 31.83
C LYS A 267 -26.38 -3.08 30.66
N HIS A 268 -27.01 -2.20 29.89
CA HIS A 268 -27.81 -2.57 28.72
C HIS A 268 -26.99 -3.30 27.67
N ASP A 269 -25.82 -2.77 27.28
CA ASP A 269 -25.03 -3.38 26.21
C ASP A 269 -24.41 -4.71 26.63
N PHE A 270 -24.09 -4.86 27.92
CA PHE A 270 -23.64 -6.13 28.47
C PHE A 270 -24.74 -7.19 28.48
N ASP A 271 -25.96 -6.81 28.89
CA ASP A 271 -27.11 -7.70 28.97
C ASP A 271 -27.61 -8.10 27.56
N VAL A 272 -27.57 -7.18 26.58
CA VAL A 272 -27.85 -7.44 25.15
C VAL A 272 -26.79 -8.35 24.53
N ALA A 273 -25.50 -8.06 24.74
CA ALA A 273 -24.43 -8.86 24.14
C ALA A 273 -24.43 -10.31 24.65
N LYS A 274 -24.80 -10.53 25.93
CA LYS A 274 -24.94 -11.89 26.49
C LYS A 274 -26.26 -12.56 26.12
N GLY A 275 -27.24 -11.81 25.62
CA GLY A 275 -28.56 -12.33 25.24
C GLY A 275 -29.53 -12.49 26.41
N TYR A 276 -29.29 -11.85 27.55
CA TYR A 276 -30.22 -11.83 28.69
C TYR A 276 -31.37 -10.86 28.46
N GLU A 277 -31.11 -9.74 27.78
CA GLU A 277 -32.12 -8.83 27.25
C GLU A 277 -32.21 -8.99 25.73
N LYS A 278 -33.44 -9.05 25.20
CA LYS A 278 -33.64 -8.95 23.75
C LYS A 278 -33.18 -7.56 23.31
N PRO A 279 -32.47 -7.41 22.18
CA PRO A 279 -32.18 -6.11 21.61
C PRO A 279 -33.49 -5.33 21.58
N LYS A 280 -33.51 -4.11 22.13
CA LYS A 280 -34.68 -3.24 22.04
C LYS A 280 -34.99 -3.12 20.55
N GLU A 281 -35.99 -3.86 20.07
CA GLU A 281 -36.34 -3.81 18.66
C GLU A 281 -36.61 -2.34 18.35
N PRO A 282 -36.03 -1.78 17.28
CA PRO A 282 -36.35 -0.42 16.90
C PRO A 282 -37.86 -0.38 16.72
N GLU A 283 -38.54 0.21 17.68
CA GLU A 283 -39.98 0.17 17.66
C GLU A 283 -40.39 1.09 16.50
N TYR A 284 -41.12 0.53 15.55
CA TYR A 284 -41.70 1.29 14.45
C TYR A 284 -43.22 1.37 14.62
N TYR A 285 -43.82 2.52 14.32
CA TYR A 285 -45.26 2.61 14.08
C TYR A 285 -45.55 2.18 12.64
N SER A 286 -46.66 1.47 12.47
CA SER A 286 -47.35 1.47 11.18
C SER A 286 -47.98 2.85 10.91
N VAL A 287 -48.30 3.12 9.64
CA VAL A 287 -48.97 4.38 9.28
C VAL A 287 -50.32 4.53 9.99
N GLU A 288 -51.05 3.43 10.16
CA GLU A 288 -52.37 3.40 10.81
C GLU A 288 -52.24 3.64 12.32
N GLU A 289 -51.31 2.97 12.98
CA GLU A 289 -51.03 3.17 14.42
C GLU A 289 -50.58 4.62 14.72
N ALA A 290 -49.78 5.22 13.84
CA ALA A 290 -49.34 6.60 13.97
C ALA A 290 -50.48 7.61 13.79
N MET A 291 -51.41 7.32 12.87
CA MET A 291 -52.60 8.14 12.64
C MET A 291 -53.55 8.10 13.85
N GLU A 292 -53.79 6.92 14.41
CA GLU A 292 -54.65 6.74 15.59
C GLU A 292 -54.05 7.39 16.83
N LYS A 293 -52.74 7.21 17.08
CA LYS A 293 -52.09 7.74 18.28
C LYS A 293 -52.04 9.27 18.33
N TYR A 294 -51.79 9.91 17.18
CA TYR A 294 -51.64 11.37 17.09
C TYR A 294 -52.86 12.09 16.53
N ASN A 295 -53.91 11.33 16.20
CA ASN A 295 -55.14 11.83 15.60
C ASN A 295 -54.88 12.70 14.34
N LEU A 296 -53.93 12.26 13.51
CA LEU A 296 -53.48 12.96 12.31
C LEU A 296 -54.06 12.34 11.04
N THR A 297 -54.29 13.18 10.04
CA THR A 297 -54.59 12.69 8.69
C THR A 297 -53.35 12.08 8.05
N ARG A 298 -53.55 11.13 7.14
CA ARG A 298 -52.47 10.44 6.41
C ARG A 298 -51.50 11.43 5.76
N ASP A 299 -52.02 12.46 5.10
CA ASP A 299 -51.21 13.45 4.39
C ASP A 299 -50.41 14.34 5.34
N ALA A 300 -50.98 14.72 6.50
CA ALA A 300 -50.26 15.46 7.53
C ALA A 300 -49.08 14.63 8.06
N LEU A 301 -49.29 13.35 8.33
CA LEU A 301 -48.22 12.44 8.76
C LEU A 301 -47.09 12.34 7.73
N TYR A 302 -47.40 12.18 6.43
CA TYR A 302 -46.38 12.17 5.37
C TYR A 302 -45.65 13.50 5.22
N HIS A 303 -46.33 14.63 5.43
CA HIS A 303 -45.72 15.95 5.42
C HIS A 303 -44.68 16.07 6.54
N TYR A 304 -45.03 15.73 7.78
CA TYR A 304 -44.09 15.81 8.91
C TYR A 304 -42.90 14.87 8.77
N ILE A 305 -43.11 13.64 8.28
CA ILE A 305 -42.01 12.70 8.00
C ILE A 305 -41.03 13.28 6.98
N LYS A 306 -41.54 13.95 5.94
CA LYS A 306 -40.71 14.57 4.90
C LYS A 306 -40.02 15.85 5.39
N TYR A 307 -40.68 16.65 6.22
CA TYR A 307 -40.17 17.94 6.68
C TYR A 307 -39.09 17.79 7.75
N HIS A 308 -39.21 16.79 8.63
CA HIS A 308 -38.26 16.54 9.72
C HIS A 308 -37.26 15.40 9.42
N ASP A 309 -37.21 14.91 8.18
CA ASP A 309 -36.33 13.83 7.74
C ASP A 309 -36.35 12.59 8.65
N ILE A 310 -37.54 12.19 9.11
CA ILE A 310 -37.71 11.05 10.02
C ILE A 310 -37.33 9.74 9.29
N PRO A 311 -36.45 8.90 9.86
CA PRO A 311 -36.09 7.60 9.32
C PRO A 311 -37.31 6.71 9.14
N LYS A 312 -37.44 6.19 7.92
CA LYS A 312 -38.51 5.28 7.52
C LYS A 312 -37.94 4.04 6.87
N MET A 313 -38.45 2.88 7.27
CA MET A 313 -38.13 1.60 6.67
C MET A 313 -39.28 1.17 5.75
N LYS A 314 -38.96 0.76 4.52
CA LYS A 314 -39.94 0.16 3.60
C LYS A 314 -40.01 -1.33 3.84
N ASP A 315 -41.18 -1.82 4.23
CA ASP A 315 -41.47 -3.25 4.37
C ASP A 315 -42.55 -3.64 3.35
N GLY A 316 -42.09 -3.97 2.15
CA GLY A 316 -42.97 -4.26 1.00
C GLY A 316 -43.85 -3.07 0.61
N ARG A 317 -45.16 -3.20 0.80
CA ARG A 317 -46.17 -2.17 0.50
C ARG A 317 -46.38 -1.17 1.63
N TYR A 318 -45.89 -1.47 2.83
CA TYR A 318 -46.11 -0.68 4.03
C TYR A 318 -44.84 0.11 4.40
N ILE A 319 -45.04 1.24 5.05
CA ILE A 319 -43.96 2.09 5.57
C ILE A 319 -43.98 2.00 7.09
N LYS A 320 -42.83 1.68 7.67
CA LYS A 320 -42.57 1.64 9.10
C LYS A 320 -41.84 2.91 9.52
N ILE A 321 -42.39 3.64 10.47
CA ILE A 321 -41.90 4.97 10.92
C ILE A 321 -41.28 4.80 12.31
N SER A 322 -40.10 5.37 12.56
CA SER A 322 -39.42 5.30 13.87
C SER A 322 -40.31 5.86 15.00
N LYS A 323 -40.74 5.02 15.96
CA LYS A 323 -41.53 5.47 17.13
C LYS A 323 -40.85 6.56 17.94
N PRO A 324 -39.56 6.45 18.35
CA PRO A 324 -38.96 7.43 19.26
C PRO A 324 -38.83 8.83 18.64
N GLU A 325 -38.68 8.91 17.32
CA GLU A 325 -38.54 10.19 16.64
C GLU A 325 -39.89 10.84 16.35
N LEU A 326 -40.89 10.04 16.00
CA LEU A 326 -42.26 10.52 15.84
C LEU A 326 -42.84 10.98 17.20
N ASP A 327 -42.56 10.22 18.27
CA ASP A 327 -43.00 10.56 19.62
C ASP A 327 -42.32 11.85 20.14
N LYS A 328 -41.04 12.07 19.85
CA LYS A 328 -40.35 13.33 20.18
C LYS A 328 -40.95 14.56 19.48
N LEU A 329 -41.46 14.38 18.27
CA LEU A 329 -41.98 15.47 17.44
C LEU A 329 -43.37 15.95 17.91
N PHE A 330 -44.23 15.03 18.31
CA PHE A 330 -45.59 15.34 18.73
C PHE A 330 -45.76 15.45 20.25
N ASN A 331 -44.87 14.84 21.02
CA ASN A 331 -44.79 14.98 22.48
C ASN A 331 -43.38 15.45 22.87
N PRO A 332 -43.02 16.72 22.63
CA PRO A 332 -41.84 17.29 23.27
C PRO A 332 -42.10 17.23 24.76
N GLN A 333 -41.39 16.36 25.48
CA GLN A 333 -41.41 16.34 26.94
C GLN A 333 -41.20 17.78 27.42
N ILE A 334 -42.23 18.39 28.01
CA ILE A 334 -42.10 19.64 28.76
C ILE A 334 -41.14 19.31 29.88
N THR A 335 -39.87 19.64 29.68
CA THR A 335 -38.85 19.53 30.70
C THR A 335 -39.14 20.69 31.65
N GLN A 336 -39.80 20.42 32.78
CA GLN A 336 -39.78 21.30 33.95
C GLN A 336 -38.54 20.99 34.78
#